data_AF-A0A7K2XEJ1-F1
#
_entry.id   AF-A0A7K2XEJ1-F1
#
_cell.length_a   1.000
_cell.length_b   1.000
_cell.length_c   1.000
_cell.angle_alpha   90.00
_cell.angle_beta   90.00
_cell.angle_gamma   90.00
#
_symmetry.space_group_name_H-M   'P 1'
#
loop_
_entity.id
_entity.type
_entity.pdbx_description
1 polymer ?
#
loop_
_entity_poly.entity_id
_entity_poly.type
_entity_poly.pdbx_seq_one_letter_code
_entity_poly.pdbx_strand_id
1 'polypeptide(L)'
;MAAEPVWSVDPRTGKPRERVAVEATAEEVDRAVRAAHDTLGALADRTARAALLRTAADLLDESRDHVVAAADAETALGPVRLTGELARTTAQLRSFADVVEEGSFLDVRIDLPDPGAVPPRPDLRRWKVPLGVVAVYAASNFPLAFSVPGGDTASALAAGCPVVVKGHPGHPATSELCAALLRRAAVKAGLPEDVVVLV
;
A
#
# COMPACT_ATOMS: atom_id res chain seq x y z
N MET A 1 -7.57 -11.99 -25.50
CA MET A 1 -7.44 -13.37 -24.99
C MET A 1 -8.48 -13.56 -23.89
N ALA A 2 -8.99 -14.78 -23.66
CA ALA A 2 -9.89 -14.99 -22.52
C ALA A 2 -9.13 -14.77 -21.22
N ALA A 3 -9.72 -14.05 -20.25
CA ALA A 3 -9.05 -13.74 -18.99
C ALA A 3 -8.76 -15.03 -18.20
N GLU A 4 -7.49 -15.28 -17.87
CA GLU A 4 -7.09 -16.50 -17.19
C GLU A 4 -7.55 -16.48 -15.72
N PRO A 5 -8.13 -17.56 -15.20
CA PRO A 5 -8.60 -17.58 -13.82
C PRO A 5 -7.42 -17.63 -12.84
N VAL A 6 -7.46 -16.76 -11.82
CA VAL A 6 -6.49 -16.79 -10.71
C VAL A 6 -7.07 -17.65 -9.59
N TRP A 7 -6.32 -18.68 -9.22
CA TRP A 7 -6.71 -19.66 -8.21
C TRP A 7 -5.88 -19.51 -6.94
N SER A 8 -6.55 -19.55 -5.80
CA SER A 8 -5.92 -19.90 -4.53
C SER A 8 -5.60 -21.38 -4.54
N VAL A 9 -4.37 -21.77 -4.16
CA VAL A 9 -3.92 -23.16 -4.15
C VAL A 9 -3.43 -23.51 -2.75
N ASP A 10 -3.80 -24.67 -2.24
CA ASP A 10 -3.25 -25.18 -0.98
C ASP A 10 -1.86 -25.77 -1.25
N PRO A 11 -0.77 -25.17 -0.76
CA PRO A 11 0.58 -25.65 -1.02
C PRO A 11 0.88 -27.00 -0.33
N ARG A 12 0.07 -27.42 0.63
CA ARG A 12 0.21 -28.73 1.30
C ARG A 12 -0.29 -29.88 0.43
N THR A 13 -1.23 -29.60 -0.47
CA THR A 13 -1.88 -30.62 -1.31
C THR A 13 -1.72 -30.39 -2.81
N GLY A 14 -1.32 -29.18 -3.22
CA GLY A 14 -1.26 -28.74 -4.61
C GLY A 14 -2.63 -28.55 -5.27
N LYS A 15 -3.73 -28.62 -4.50
CA LYS A 15 -5.09 -28.55 -5.05
C LYS A 15 -5.63 -27.12 -5.02
N PRO A 16 -6.37 -26.69 -6.06
CA PRO A 16 -7.10 -25.44 -6.02
C PRO A 16 -8.09 -25.41 -4.85
N ARG A 17 -8.13 -24.29 -4.12
CA ARG A 17 -9.07 -24.04 -3.04
C ARG A 17 -10.29 -23.26 -3.52
N GLU A 18 -10.03 -22.14 -4.19
CA GLU A 18 -11.05 -21.21 -4.67
C GLU A 18 -10.54 -20.39 -5.86
N ARG A 19 -11.45 -20.02 -6.75
CA ARG A 19 -11.17 -19.05 -7.81
C ARG A 19 -11.33 -17.66 -7.21
N VAL A 20 -10.23 -16.91 -7.13
CA VAL A 20 -10.19 -15.61 -6.47
C VAL A 20 -10.50 -14.49 -7.45
N ALA A 21 -9.88 -14.54 -8.63
CA ALA A 21 -9.96 -13.46 -9.61
C ALA A 21 -9.80 -13.99 -11.05
N VAL A 22 -9.62 -13.04 -11.98
CA VAL A 22 -9.12 -13.29 -13.32
C VAL A 22 -7.91 -12.38 -13.54
N GLU A 23 -6.95 -12.82 -14.35
CA GLU A 23 -5.77 -12.03 -14.66
C GLU A 23 -6.16 -10.73 -15.36
N ALA A 24 -5.63 -9.61 -14.84
CA ALA A 24 -5.86 -8.31 -15.42
C ALA A 24 -5.24 -8.19 -16.82
N THR A 25 -5.99 -7.67 -17.79
CA THR A 25 -5.44 -7.32 -19.10
C THR A 25 -4.62 -6.03 -19.05
N ALA A 26 -3.84 -5.75 -20.08
CA ALA A 26 -3.11 -4.48 -20.19
C ALA A 26 -4.04 -3.26 -20.11
N GLU A 27 -5.25 -3.35 -20.68
CA GLU A 27 -6.26 -2.28 -20.61
C GLU A 27 -6.86 -2.13 -19.21
N GLU A 28 -6.98 -3.22 -18.45
CA GLU A 28 -7.41 -3.18 -17.04
C GLU A 28 -6.34 -2.54 -16.15
N VAL A 29 -5.07 -2.87 -16.39
CA VAL A 29 -3.94 -2.22 -15.72
C VAL A 29 -3.89 -0.72 -16.04
N ASP A 30 -4.07 -0.32 -17.31
CA ASP A 30 -4.14 1.11 -17.69
C ASP A 30 -5.28 1.84 -16.94
N ARG A 31 -6.47 1.21 -16.86
CA ARG A 31 -7.59 1.78 -16.08
C ARG A 31 -7.28 1.90 -14.60
N ALA A 32 -6.67 0.87 -14.00
CA ALA A 32 -6.26 0.88 -12.60
C ALA A 32 -5.25 2.00 -12.30
N VAL A 33 -4.26 2.18 -13.18
CA VAL A 33 -3.26 3.26 -13.04
C VAL A 33 -3.89 4.64 -13.18
N ARG A 34 -4.82 4.83 -14.12
CA ARG A 34 -5.55 6.10 -14.28
C ARG A 34 -6.42 6.42 -13.07
N ALA A 35 -7.20 5.45 -12.58
CA ALA A 35 -8.03 5.61 -11.39
C ALA A 35 -7.17 5.98 -10.17
N ALA A 36 -6.04 5.29 -9.96
CA ALA A 36 -5.10 5.64 -8.91
C ALA A 36 -4.52 7.05 -9.09
N HIS A 37 -4.15 7.43 -10.32
CA HIS A 37 -3.62 8.77 -10.63
C HIS A 37 -4.59 9.89 -10.26
N ASP A 38 -5.89 9.70 -10.52
CA ASP A 38 -6.92 10.69 -10.20
C ASP A 38 -7.06 10.95 -8.69
N THR A 39 -6.56 10.04 -7.84
CA THR A 39 -6.56 10.22 -6.37
C THR A 39 -5.35 11.00 -5.84
N LEU A 40 -4.35 11.31 -6.68
CA LEU A 40 -3.08 11.90 -6.24
C LEU A 40 -3.27 13.23 -5.48
N GLY A 41 -4.23 14.05 -5.91
CA GLY A 41 -4.57 15.30 -5.23
C GLY A 41 -5.16 15.08 -3.82
N ALA A 42 -5.94 14.03 -3.61
CA ALA A 42 -6.54 13.71 -2.31
C ALA A 42 -5.48 13.33 -1.27
N LEU A 43 -4.37 12.74 -1.71
CA LEU A 43 -3.24 12.39 -0.86
C LEU A 43 -2.36 13.59 -0.49
N ALA A 44 -2.66 14.83 -0.92
CA ALA A 44 -1.86 16.00 -0.53
C ALA A 44 -1.92 16.27 1.00
N ASP A 45 -3.06 15.99 1.64
CA ASP A 45 -3.24 16.19 3.08
C ASP A 45 -2.51 15.11 3.90
N ARG A 46 -1.47 15.53 4.62
CA ARG A 46 -0.67 14.64 5.49
C ARG A 46 -1.50 14.03 6.61
N THR A 47 -2.47 14.74 7.15
CA THR A 47 -3.31 14.25 8.25
C THR A 47 -4.18 13.09 7.77
N ALA A 48 -4.81 13.22 6.60
CA ALA A 48 -5.56 12.13 5.98
C ALA A 48 -4.65 10.91 5.66
N ARG A 49 -3.41 11.13 5.20
CA ARG A 49 -2.45 10.03 4.95
C ARG A 49 -2.07 9.27 6.22
N ALA A 50 -1.73 9.99 7.29
CA ALA A 50 -1.42 9.36 8.58
C ALA A 50 -2.64 8.59 9.13
N ALA A 51 -3.85 9.16 9.01
CA ALA A 51 -5.09 8.51 9.39
C ALA A 51 -5.36 7.22 8.59
N LEU A 52 -5.12 7.22 7.27
CA LEU A 52 -5.20 6.03 6.43
C LEU A 52 -4.27 4.92 6.94
N LEU A 53 -2.99 5.24 7.16
CA LEU A 53 -1.98 4.25 7.57
C LEU A 53 -2.32 3.63 8.94
N ARG A 54 -2.77 4.44 9.91
CA ARG A 54 -3.19 3.92 11.22
C ARG A 54 -4.48 3.11 11.12
N THR A 55 -5.47 3.60 10.39
CA THR A 55 -6.75 2.88 10.19
C THR A 55 -6.53 1.55 9.49
N ALA A 56 -5.61 1.48 8.52
CA ALA A 56 -5.20 0.25 7.86
C ALA A 56 -4.60 -0.75 8.85
N ALA A 57 -3.68 -0.28 9.71
CA ALA A 57 -3.07 -1.11 10.75
C ALA A 57 -4.12 -1.66 11.72
N ASP A 58 -5.07 -0.82 12.15
CA ASP A 58 -6.14 -1.21 13.07
C ASP A 58 -7.09 -2.24 12.44
N LEU A 59 -7.52 -2.02 11.19
CA LEU A 59 -8.38 -2.96 10.47
C LEU A 59 -7.70 -4.33 10.23
N LEU A 60 -6.39 -4.33 9.99
CA LEU A 60 -5.59 -5.55 9.87
C LEU A 60 -5.49 -6.29 11.20
N ASP A 61 -5.27 -5.57 12.31
CA ASP A 61 -5.24 -6.16 13.65
C ASP A 61 -6.62 -6.71 14.07
N GLU A 62 -7.71 -5.98 13.79
CA GLU A 62 -9.09 -6.43 14.00
C GLU A 62 -9.42 -7.70 13.19
N SER A 63 -8.84 -7.83 12.00
CA SER A 63 -9.06 -8.96 11.08
C SER A 63 -8.01 -10.07 11.21
N ARG A 64 -7.19 -10.04 12.28
CA ARG A 64 -6.02 -10.92 12.45
C ARG A 64 -6.30 -12.38 12.14
N ASP A 65 -7.32 -12.95 12.77
CA ASP A 65 -7.60 -14.39 12.65
C ASP A 65 -7.94 -14.78 11.20
N HIS A 66 -8.70 -13.93 10.50
CA HIS A 66 -9.06 -14.15 9.10
C HIS A 66 -7.85 -13.98 8.17
N VAL A 67 -7.04 -12.94 8.38
CA VAL A 67 -5.84 -12.68 7.57
C VAL A 67 -4.81 -13.80 7.74
N VAL A 68 -4.56 -14.24 8.98
CA VAL A 68 -3.63 -15.33 9.27
C VAL A 68 -4.15 -16.66 8.69
N ALA A 69 -5.44 -16.95 8.81
CA ALA A 69 -6.03 -18.16 8.25
C ALA A 69 -5.94 -18.20 6.72
N ALA A 70 -6.25 -17.08 6.04
CA ALA A 70 -6.14 -16.99 4.59
C ALA A 70 -4.68 -17.18 4.13
N ALA A 71 -3.75 -16.46 4.75
CA ALA A 71 -2.33 -16.57 4.42
C ALA A 71 -1.77 -17.97 4.68
N ASP A 72 -2.16 -18.63 5.77
CA ASP A 72 -1.69 -19.99 6.06
C ASP A 72 -2.25 -21.01 5.06
N ALA A 73 -3.49 -20.82 4.62
CA ALA A 73 -4.12 -21.68 3.63
C ALA A 73 -3.44 -21.61 2.26
N GLU A 74 -2.81 -20.49 1.92
CA GLU A 74 -2.12 -20.26 0.65
C GLU A 74 -0.61 -20.48 0.70
N THR A 75 -0.01 -20.44 1.90
CA THR A 75 1.46 -20.43 2.03
C THR A 75 2.05 -21.54 2.90
N ALA A 76 1.23 -22.19 3.72
CA ALA A 76 1.65 -23.17 4.72
C ALA A 76 2.73 -22.70 5.71
N LEU A 77 2.86 -21.38 5.89
CA LEU A 77 3.89 -20.78 6.74
C LEU A 77 3.62 -20.94 8.24
N GLY A 78 2.39 -21.31 8.62
CA GLY A 78 1.98 -21.58 9.99
C GLY A 78 1.53 -20.31 10.74
N PRO A 79 0.53 -20.44 11.63
CA PRO A 79 -0.11 -19.29 12.29
C PRO A 79 0.84 -18.50 13.19
N VAL A 80 1.83 -19.16 13.82
CA VAL A 80 2.81 -18.48 14.68
C VAL A 80 3.65 -17.49 13.88
N ARG A 81 4.19 -17.94 12.74
CA ARG A 81 5.00 -17.09 11.85
C ARG A 81 4.17 -15.95 11.27
N LEU A 82 2.97 -16.26 10.78
CA LEU A 82 2.08 -15.29 10.13
C LEU A 82 1.52 -14.25 11.12
N THR A 83 1.27 -14.63 12.37
CA THR A 83 0.89 -13.67 13.42
C THR A 83 2.01 -12.67 13.69
N GLY A 84 3.26 -13.14 13.74
CA GLY A 84 4.44 -12.27 13.87
C GLY A 84 4.63 -11.37 12.64
N GLU A 85 4.41 -11.90 11.45
CA GLU A 85 4.49 -11.13 10.20
C GLU A 85 3.40 -10.05 10.11
N LEU A 86 2.17 -10.35 10.52
CA LEU A 86 1.08 -9.37 10.60
C LEU A 86 1.41 -8.27 11.61
N ALA A 87 1.91 -8.62 12.81
CA ALA A 87 2.32 -7.63 13.80
C ALA A 87 3.44 -6.71 13.29
N ARG A 88 4.41 -7.27 12.53
CA ARG A 88 5.43 -6.46 11.83
C ARG A 88 4.78 -5.51 10.82
N THR A 89 3.82 -6.00 10.05
CA THR A 89 3.11 -5.23 9.01
C THR A 89 2.36 -4.04 9.61
N THR A 90 1.57 -4.26 10.67
CA THR A 90 0.80 -3.20 11.32
C THR A 90 1.69 -2.21 12.07
N ALA A 91 2.80 -2.67 12.67
CA ALA A 91 3.81 -1.77 13.24
C ALA A 91 4.49 -0.90 12.18
N GLN A 92 4.78 -1.45 10.99
CA GLN A 92 5.40 -0.70 9.89
C GLN A 92 4.48 0.40 9.34
N LEU A 93 3.18 0.10 9.17
CA LEU A 93 2.17 1.10 8.80
C LEU A 93 2.11 2.25 9.82
N ARG A 94 2.09 1.93 11.12
CA ARG A 94 2.08 2.94 12.19
C ARG A 94 3.36 3.78 12.20
N SER A 95 4.53 3.16 12.04
CA SER A 95 5.81 3.86 11.94
C SER A 95 5.85 4.86 10.78
N PHE A 96 5.31 4.48 9.61
CA PHE A 96 5.20 5.43 8.49
C PHE A 96 4.18 6.53 8.75
N ALA A 97 3.09 6.27 9.48
CA ALA A 97 2.16 7.32 9.91
C ALA A 97 2.87 8.36 10.79
N ASP A 98 3.71 7.91 11.73
CA ASP A 98 4.49 8.79 12.60
C ASP A 98 5.46 9.67 11.80
N VAL A 99 6.14 9.11 10.78
CA VAL A 99 7.00 9.87 9.85
C VAL A 99 6.20 10.93 9.08
N VAL A 100 4.99 10.62 8.63
CA VAL A 100 4.12 11.57 7.91
C VAL A 100 3.74 12.75 8.79
N GLU A 101 3.39 12.50 10.05
CA GLU A 101 3.03 13.54 11.01
C GLU A 101 4.23 14.41 11.37
N GLU A 102 5.37 13.78 11.70
CA GLU A 102 6.62 14.46 12.01
C GLU A 102 7.03 15.40 10.86
N GLY A 103 6.93 14.93 9.61
CA GLY A 103 7.19 15.73 8.42
C GLY A 103 8.66 15.88 8.03
N SER A 104 9.58 15.22 8.75
CA SER A 104 11.03 15.25 8.44
C SER A 104 11.34 14.80 7.01
N PHE A 105 10.53 13.89 6.45
CA PHE A 105 10.66 13.41 5.08
C PHE A 105 10.55 14.53 4.02
N LEU A 106 9.87 15.65 4.33
CA LEU A 106 9.72 16.78 3.42
C LEU A 106 11.06 17.46 3.10
N ASP A 107 12.06 17.33 3.97
CA ASP A 107 13.38 17.96 3.81
C ASP A 107 13.27 19.45 3.43
N VAL A 108 12.43 20.18 4.16
CA VAL A 108 12.12 21.59 3.89
C VAL A 108 13.39 22.43 4.03
N ARG A 109 13.75 23.17 2.99
CA ARG A 109 14.84 24.15 2.99
C ARG A 109 14.31 25.51 2.58
N ILE A 110 14.71 26.54 3.33
CA ILE A 110 14.31 27.93 3.12
C ILE A 110 15.57 28.78 3.10
N ASP A 111 15.91 29.34 1.95
CA ASP A 111 16.92 30.38 1.82
C ASP A 111 16.20 31.73 1.81
N LEU A 112 16.38 32.52 2.88
CA LEU A 112 15.73 33.82 3.01
C LEU A 112 16.26 34.81 1.95
N PRO A 113 15.39 35.68 1.41
CA PRO A 113 15.80 36.68 0.43
C PRO A 113 16.85 37.61 1.02
N ASP A 114 17.87 37.94 0.23
CA ASP A 114 18.90 38.90 0.58
C ASP A 114 19.15 39.84 -0.62
N PRO A 115 18.49 41.00 -0.65
CA PRO A 115 18.68 42.00 -1.70
C PRO A 115 20.08 42.62 -1.73
N GLY A 116 20.85 42.52 -0.63
CA GLY A 116 22.20 43.09 -0.51
C GLY A 116 23.33 42.13 -0.90
N ALA A 117 23.03 40.84 -1.09
CA ALA A 117 23.99 39.86 -1.61
C ALA A 117 24.40 40.19 -3.06
N VAL A 118 25.56 39.68 -3.50
CA VAL A 118 26.06 39.84 -4.87
C VAL A 118 26.33 38.46 -5.48
N PRO A 119 25.47 37.96 -6.41
CA PRO A 119 24.22 38.58 -6.87
C PRO A 119 23.11 38.55 -5.80
N PRO A 120 22.06 39.39 -5.91
CA PRO A 120 20.94 39.38 -4.98
C PRO A 120 20.28 38.00 -4.90
N ARG A 121 20.02 37.52 -3.68
CA ARG A 121 19.41 36.21 -3.46
C ARG A 121 17.88 36.35 -3.33
N PRO A 122 17.07 35.66 -4.14
CA PRO A 122 15.61 35.65 -3.98
C PRO A 122 15.17 34.77 -2.81
N ASP A 123 13.88 34.80 -2.45
CA ASP A 123 13.27 33.83 -1.52
C ASP A 123 13.20 32.47 -2.24
N LEU A 124 13.93 31.48 -1.73
CA LEU A 124 13.95 30.12 -2.28
C LEU A 124 13.46 29.13 -1.23
N ARG A 125 12.49 28.30 -1.62
CA ARG A 125 11.96 27.24 -0.78
C ARG A 125 11.88 25.95 -1.58
N ARG A 126 12.30 24.85 -0.97
CA ARG A 126 12.15 23.51 -1.55
C ARG A 126 11.73 22.51 -0.50
N TRP A 127 11.00 21.50 -0.95
CA TRP A 127 10.61 20.32 -0.18
C TRP A 127 10.36 19.17 -1.16
N LYS A 128 10.28 17.95 -0.64
CA LYS A 128 9.94 16.75 -1.43
C LYS A 128 8.44 16.65 -1.66
N VAL A 129 8.07 16.26 -2.86
CA VAL A 129 6.69 16.02 -3.30
C VAL A 129 6.57 14.57 -3.81
N PRO A 130 5.37 13.96 -3.79
CA PRO A 130 5.17 12.62 -4.34
C PRO A 130 5.55 12.54 -5.81
N LEU A 131 6.05 11.37 -6.24
CA LEU A 131 6.44 11.14 -7.63
C LEU A 131 5.26 10.92 -8.57
N GLY A 132 4.18 10.30 -8.09
CA GLY A 132 3.10 9.80 -8.93
C GLY A 132 2.48 8.53 -8.39
N VAL A 133 1.88 7.74 -9.27
CA VAL A 133 1.43 6.38 -8.97
C VAL A 133 2.64 5.47 -8.82
N VAL A 134 2.66 4.64 -7.79
CA VAL A 134 3.72 3.64 -7.56
C VAL A 134 3.18 2.24 -7.85
N ALA A 135 3.90 1.50 -8.69
CA ALA A 135 3.64 0.08 -8.91
C ALA A 135 4.41 -0.76 -7.86
N VAL A 136 3.73 -1.68 -7.19
CA VAL A 136 4.32 -2.59 -6.19
C VAL A 136 4.12 -4.02 -6.63
N TYR A 137 5.15 -4.85 -6.56
CA TYR A 137 5.06 -6.28 -6.88
C TYR A 137 5.16 -7.09 -5.59
N ALA A 138 4.10 -7.83 -5.27
CA ALA A 138 4.03 -8.60 -4.04
C ALA A 138 5.06 -9.75 -4.01
N ALA A 139 5.78 -9.90 -2.90
CA ALA A 139 6.70 -11.01 -2.68
C ALA A 139 5.97 -12.28 -2.22
N SER A 140 6.41 -13.45 -2.68
CA SER A 140 5.81 -14.76 -2.34
C SER A 140 6.06 -15.20 -0.90
N ASN A 141 7.27 -14.97 -0.39
CA ASN A 141 7.74 -15.54 0.88
C ASN A 141 7.31 -14.73 2.11
N PHE A 142 6.78 -13.52 1.92
CA PHE A 142 6.23 -12.66 2.96
C PHE A 142 4.87 -12.13 2.49
N PRO A 143 3.79 -12.93 2.60
CA PRO A 143 2.48 -12.61 2.03
C PRO A 143 1.80 -11.39 2.70
N LEU A 144 2.38 -10.85 3.77
CA LEU A 144 1.89 -9.66 4.46
C LEU A 144 2.93 -8.54 4.40
N ALA A 145 4.09 -8.71 5.06
CA ALA A 145 5.01 -7.61 5.33
C ALA A 145 5.74 -7.06 4.08
N PHE A 146 5.78 -7.84 2.99
CA PHE A 146 6.36 -7.47 1.70
C PHE A 146 5.41 -7.77 0.54
N SER A 147 4.11 -7.64 0.79
CA SER A 147 3.04 -7.84 -0.19
C SER A 147 2.08 -6.65 -0.21
N VAL A 148 0.78 -6.88 -0.40
CA VAL A 148 -0.24 -5.84 -0.51
C VAL A 148 -0.20 -4.81 0.64
N PRO A 149 -0.21 -5.20 1.93
CA PRO A 149 -0.06 -4.25 3.04
C PRO A 149 1.41 -3.99 3.42
N GLY A 150 2.35 -4.38 2.56
CA GLY A 150 3.78 -4.42 2.85
C GLY A 150 4.47 -3.05 2.84
N GLY A 151 5.80 -3.09 3.01
CA GLY A 151 6.61 -1.88 3.19
C GLY A 151 6.58 -0.91 2.02
N ASP A 152 6.59 -1.42 0.80
CA ASP A 152 6.57 -0.58 -0.40
C ASP A 152 5.23 0.15 -0.51
N THR A 153 4.10 -0.54 -0.27
CA THR A 153 2.77 0.09 -0.21
C THR A 153 2.69 1.12 0.91
N ALA A 154 3.12 0.75 2.13
CA ALA A 154 3.06 1.64 3.29
C ALA A 154 3.87 2.93 3.08
N SER A 155 5.10 2.80 2.59
CA SER A 155 5.99 3.93 2.35
C SER A 155 5.56 4.80 1.16
N ALA A 156 5.02 4.21 0.09
CA ALA A 156 4.47 4.94 -1.04
C ALA A 156 3.24 5.77 -0.61
N LEU A 157 2.29 5.18 0.10
CA LEU A 157 1.15 5.90 0.66
C LEU A 157 1.60 7.01 1.61
N ALA A 158 2.59 6.77 2.47
CA ALA A 158 3.16 7.78 3.36
C ALA A 158 3.75 8.97 2.59
N ALA A 159 4.48 8.70 1.50
CA ALA A 159 5.05 9.71 0.61
C ALA A 159 3.98 10.51 -0.16
N GLY A 160 2.71 10.07 -0.14
CA GLY A 160 1.61 10.68 -0.88
C GLY A 160 1.44 10.14 -2.30
N CYS A 161 1.95 8.94 -2.57
CA CYS A 161 1.79 8.24 -3.83
C CYS A 161 0.65 7.22 -3.72
N PRO A 162 -0.37 7.27 -4.59
CA PRO A 162 -1.32 6.17 -4.73
C PRO A 162 -0.61 4.94 -5.30
N VAL A 163 -1.11 3.75 -4.98
CA VAL A 163 -0.42 2.49 -5.23
C VAL A 163 -1.26 1.55 -6.08
N VAL A 164 -0.64 0.99 -7.11
CA VAL A 164 -1.17 -0.15 -7.87
C VAL A 164 -0.31 -1.37 -7.54
N VAL A 165 -0.86 -2.33 -6.83
CA VAL A 165 -0.17 -3.55 -6.44
C VAL A 165 -0.47 -4.64 -7.46
N LYS A 166 0.57 -5.24 -8.03
CA LYS A 166 0.48 -6.50 -8.76
C LYS A 166 0.47 -7.64 -7.76
N GLY A 167 -0.67 -8.30 -7.60
CA GLY A 167 -0.88 -9.42 -6.68
C GLY A 167 -0.01 -10.62 -7.04
N HIS A 168 0.58 -11.26 -6.03
CA HIS A 168 1.39 -12.44 -6.25
C HIS A 168 0.47 -13.68 -6.41
N PRO A 169 0.65 -14.52 -7.46
CA PRO A 169 -0.23 -15.65 -7.72
C PRO A 169 -0.16 -16.76 -6.66
N GLY A 170 0.83 -16.72 -5.78
CA GLY A 170 0.98 -17.66 -4.66
C GLY A 170 0.07 -17.40 -3.46
N HIS A 171 -0.55 -16.22 -3.37
CA HIS A 171 -1.46 -15.87 -2.27
C HIS A 171 -2.51 -14.83 -2.69
N PRO A 172 -3.32 -15.13 -3.73
CA PRO A 172 -4.31 -14.20 -4.26
C PRO A 172 -5.43 -13.89 -3.27
N ALA A 173 -5.93 -14.86 -2.49
CA ALA A 173 -7.02 -14.59 -1.54
C ALA A 173 -6.55 -13.69 -0.39
N THR A 174 -5.31 -13.89 0.07
CA THR A 174 -4.66 -13.02 1.06
C THR A 174 -4.47 -11.60 0.52
N SER A 175 -4.10 -11.49 -0.76
CA SER A 175 -3.91 -10.20 -1.44
C SER A 175 -5.22 -9.41 -1.54
N GLU A 176 -6.31 -10.05 -2.00
CA GLU A 176 -7.65 -9.44 -2.09
C GLU A 176 -8.17 -9.00 -0.72
N LEU A 177 -8.05 -9.86 0.30
CA LEU A 177 -8.46 -9.54 1.67
C LEU A 177 -7.72 -8.30 2.18
N CYS A 178 -6.40 -8.25 2.04
CA CYS A 178 -5.61 -7.10 2.47
C CYS A 178 -5.96 -5.84 1.67
N ALA A 179 -6.15 -5.95 0.35
CA ALA A 179 -6.52 -4.81 -0.50
C ALA A 179 -7.88 -4.23 -0.08
N ALA A 180 -8.87 -5.07 0.20
CA ALA A 180 -10.18 -4.65 0.69
C ALA A 180 -10.09 -3.91 2.04
N LEU A 181 -9.24 -4.37 2.96
CA LEU A 181 -9.02 -3.70 4.24
C LEU A 181 -8.35 -2.33 4.06
N LEU A 182 -7.36 -2.20 3.16
CA LEU A 182 -6.70 -0.93 2.84
C LEU A 182 -7.66 0.07 2.17
N ARG A 183 -8.46 -0.38 1.20
CA ARG A 183 -9.49 0.44 0.55
C ARG A 183 -10.53 0.94 1.56
N ARG A 184 -10.98 0.07 2.47
CA ARG A 184 -11.87 0.46 3.57
C ARG A 184 -11.22 1.46 4.52
N ALA A 185 -9.92 1.34 4.80
CA ALA A 185 -9.18 2.32 5.58
C ALA A 185 -9.12 3.68 4.89
N ALA A 186 -8.90 3.72 3.58
CA ALA A 186 -8.91 4.95 2.79
C ALA A 186 -10.24 5.68 2.89
N VAL A 187 -11.35 4.97 2.65
CA VAL A 187 -12.70 5.55 2.76
C VAL A 187 -12.96 6.08 4.16
N LYS A 188 -12.57 5.35 5.22
CA LYS A 188 -12.69 5.81 6.61
C LYS A 188 -11.86 7.06 6.92
N ALA A 189 -10.73 7.23 6.25
CA ALA A 189 -9.86 8.39 6.37
C ALA A 189 -10.30 9.57 5.48
N GLY A 190 -11.43 9.46 4.77
CA GLY A 190 -11.93 10.50 3.87
C GLY A 190 -11.22 10.54 2.51
N LEU A 191 -10.50 9.48 2.15
CA LEU A 191 -9.80 9.35 0.88
C LEU A 191 -10.58 8.44 -0.09
N PRO A 192 -10.40 8.59 -1.42
CA PRO A 192 -10.94 7.64 -2.39
C PRO A 192 -10.38 6.23 -2.17
N GLU A 193 -11.16 5.20 -2.46
CA GLU A 193 -10.67 3.81 -2.33
C GLU A 193 -9.54 3.48 -3.31
N ASP A 194 -9.53 4.11 -4.48
CA ASP A 194 -8.54 3.90 -5.55
C ASP A 194 -7.13 4.39 -5.20
N VAL A 195 -6.90 4.94 -4.00
CA VAL A 195 -5.53 5.16 -3.49
C VAL A 195 -4.74 3.85 -3.37
N VAL A 196 -5.44 2.71 -3.27
CA VAL A 196 -4.87 1.36 -3.39
C VAL A 196 -5.69 0.54 -4.38
N VAL A 197 -5.05 0.15 -5.49
CA VAL A 197 -5.63 -0.75 -6.49
C VAL A 197 -4.84 -2.05 -6.53
N LEU A 198 -5.53 -3.19 -6.60
CA LEU A 198 -4.93 -4.51 -6.82
C LEU A 198 -5.19 -4.95 -8.27
N VAL A 199 -4.17 -5.48 -8.93
CA VAL A 199 -4.21 -6.10 -10.27
C VAL A 199 -3.47 -7.43 -10.32
#